data_AF-N9LM27-F1
#
_entry.id   AF-N9LM27-F1
#
_cell.length_a   1.000
_cell.length_b   1.000
_cell.length_c   1.000
_cell.angle_alpha   90.00
_cell.angle_beta   90.00
_cell.angle_gamma   90.00
#
_symmetry.space_group_name_H-M   'P 1'
#
loop_
_entity.id
_entity.type
_entity.pdbx_description
1 polymer ?
#
loop_
_entity_poly.entity_id
_entity_poly.type
_entity_poly.pdbx_seq_one_letter_code
_entity_poly.pdbx_strand_id
1 'polypeptide(L)'
;MNRKPFFDEARKLAGGKLTQAQVDDLNKVVDGLGSSKGKTTSQVGINLIVSFEDLKLDAYDDGVGVWTIGYGTTVYPNGVKVKQGDTCTLGQAKEYFAHDLNRFEKAVNQSVKVSINQNQFDALVSLTYNIGEQAFKDSTLLAKLNKGDYIGAAEQFPRWNKGGGKVLKGLVRRRAVERELFLKK
;
A
#
# COMPACT_ATOMS: atom_id res chain seq x y z
N MET A 1 11.81 12.86 9.25
CA MET A 1 13.16 12.84 9.85
C MET A 1 13.63 14.27 10.01
N ASN A 2 14.22 14.66 11.14
CA ASN A 2 14.80 15.98 11.31
C ASN A 2 16.08 16.09 10.46
N ARG A 3 16.05 16.91 9.39
CA ARG A 3 17.16 17.04 8.42
C ARG A 3 18.23 18.04 8.86
N LYS A 4 17.99 18.82 9.92
CA LYS A 4 18.88 19.90 10.36
C LYS A 4 20.31 19.45 10.66
N PRO A 5 20.55 18.35 11.41
CA PRO A 5 21.92 17.90 11.71
C PRO A 5 22.74 17.56 10.46
N PHE A 6 22.10 16.97 9.45
CA PHE A 6 22.75 16.62 8.18
C PHE A 6 23.19 17.88 7.40
N PHE A 7 22.28 18.86 7.26
CA PHE A 7 22.60 20.09 6.54
C PHE A 7 23.59 20.99 7.32
N ASP A 8 23.61 20.92 8.64
CA ASP A 8 24.60 21.63 9.45
C ASP A 8 26.01 21.07 9.23
N GLU A 9 26.16 19.75 9.11
CA GLU A 9 27.45 19.12 8.82
C GLU A 9 27.89 19.36 7.38
N ALA A 10 26.97 19.30 6.41
CA ALA A 10 27.25 19.62 5.01
C ALA A 10 27.78 21.06 4.84
N ARG A 11 27.28 22.02 5.62
CA ARG A 11 27.79 23.40 5.61
C ARG A 11 29.20 23.52 6.17
N LYS A 12 29.54 22.74 7.22
CA LYS A 12 30.91 22.71 7.76
C LYS A 12 31.89 22.19 6.71
N LEU A 13 31.53 21.09 6.03
CA LEU A 13 32.36 20.49 4.98
C LEU A 13 32.54 21.40 3.75
N ALA A 14 31.48 22.12 3.37
CA ALA A 14 31.54 23.09 2.28
C ALA A 14 32.28 24.38 2.64
N GLY A 15 32.71 24.55 3.89
CA GLY A 15 33.37 25.77 4.37
C GLY A 15 32.47 27.00 4.40
N GLY A 16 31.14 26.86 4.44
CA GLY A 16 30.24 28.00 4.39
C GLY A 16 28.78 27.67 4.05
N LYS A 17 28.06 28.67 3.52
CA LYS A 17 26.67 28.51 3.08
C LYS A 17 26.61 27.67 1.80
N LEU A 18 25.63 26.76 1.75
CA LEU A 18 25.30 26.02 0.54
C LEU A 18 24.45 26.90 -0.39
N THR A 19 24.66 26.78 -1.70
CA THR A 19 23.78 27.38 -2.71
C THR A 19 22.45 26.64 -2.77
N GLN A 20 21.42 27.25 -3.36
CA GLN A 20 20.12 26.58 -3.51
C GLN A 20 20.24 25.28 -4.32
N ALA A 21 21.03 25.28 -5.40
CA ALA A 21 21.29 24.07 -6.19
C ALA A 21 21.94 22.95 -5.36
N GLN A 22 22.93 23.28 -4.51
CA GLN A 22 23.55 22.31 -3.61
C GLN A 22 22.57 21.80 -2.55
N VAL A 23 21.70 22.67 -2.03
CA VAL A 23 20.62 22.28 -1.11
C VAL A 23 19.64 21.34 -1.80
N ASP A 24 19.28 21.60 -3.05
CA ASP A 24 18.36 20.76 -3.83
C ASP A 24 18.98 19.38 -4.14
N ASP A 25 20.26 19.33 -4.51
CA ASP A 25 20.96 18.06 -4.75
C ASP A 25 21.16 17.25 -3.47
N LEU A 26 21.51 17.91 -2.36
CA LEU A 26 21.57 17.27 -1.06
C LEU A 26 20.18 16.81 -0.58
N ASN A 27 19.12 17.55 -0.89
CA ASN A 27 17.76 17.08 -0.66
C ASN A 27 17.46 15.81 -1.45
N LYS A 28 17.83 15.73 -2.74
CA LYS A 28 17.67 14.49 -3.52
C LYS A 28 18.43 13.32 -2.91
N VAL A 29 19.64 13.55 -2.41
CA VAL A 29 20.44 12.53 -1.70
C VAL A 29 19.78 12.14 -0.39
N VAL A 30 19.34 13.09 0.43
CA VAL A 30 18.63 12.83 1.69
C VAL A 30 17.28 12.17 1.44
N ASP A 31 16.60 12.47 0.34
CA ASP A 31 15.34 11.83 -0.03
C ASP A 31 15.59 10.39 -0.53
N GLY A 32 16.73 10.17 -1.20
CA GLY A 32 17.23 8.85 -1.60
C GLY A 32 17.78 8.00 -0.44
N LEU A 33 18.32 8.63 0.60
CA LEU A 33 18.86 7.96 1.81
C LEU A 33 17.82 7.83 2.93
N GLY A 34 16.91 8.79 3.03
CA GLY A 34 15.88 8.94 4.07
C GLY A 34 14.64 8.08 3.84
N SER A 35 14.61 7.38 2.71
CA SER A 35 13.80 6.19 2.54
C SER A 35 14.77 5.06 2.23
N SER A 36 14.94 4.10 3.13
CA SER A 36 15.02 2.73 2.61
C SER A 36 13.82 2.63 1.69
N LYS A 37 14.00 2.55 0.36
CA LYS A 37 12.86 2.30 -0.52
C LYS A 37 12.21 1.05 0.04
N GLY A 38 11.08 1.24 0.70
CA GLY A 38 10.25 0.13 1.12
C GLY A 38 9.98 -0.72 -0.10
N LYS A 39 9.64 -1.99 0.10
CA LYS A 39 9.20 -2.79 -1.04
C LYS A 39 8.02 -2.08 -1.71
N THR A 40 7.97 -2.15 -3.03
CA THR A 40 6.81 -1.76 -3.82
C THR A 40 6.17 -3.04 -4.33
N THR A 41 4.87 -2.99 -4.60
CA THR A 41 4.11 -4.16 -5.05
C THR A 41 4.62 -4.57 -6.42
N SER A 42 4.89 -5.86 -6.61
CA SER A 42 5.31 -6.36 -7.92
C SER A 42 4.12 -6.45 -8.88
N GLN A 43 4.39 -6.73 -10.17
CA GLN A 43 3.32 -6.99 -11.14
C GLN A 43 2.45 -8.19 -10.73
N VAL A 44 3.00 -9.18 -10.03
CA VAL A 44 2.24 -10.32 -9.51
C VAL A 44 1.24 -9.85 -8.45
N GLY A 45 1.68 -9.00 -7.51
CA GLY A 45 0.81 -8.40 -6.51
C GLY A 45 -0.26 -7.48 -7.10
N ILE A 46 0.11 -6.64 -8.08
CA ILE A 46 -0.86 -5.79 -8.80
C ILE A 46 -1.92 -6.64 -9.50
N ASN A 47 -1.50 -7.67 -10.24
CA ASN A 47 -2.43 -8.57 -10.93
C ASN A 47 -3.34 -9.32 -9.94
N LEU A 48 -2.80 -9.73 -8.79
CA LEU A 48 -3.58 -10.36 -7.73
C LEU A 48 -4.67 -9.43 -7.23
N ILE A 49 -4.34 -8.19 -6.88
CA ILE A 49 -5.31 -7.22 -6.37
C ILE A 49 -6.39 -6.95 -7.42
N VAL A 50 -5.97 -6.59 -8.64
CA VAL A 50 -6.86 -6.30 -9.76
C VAL A 50 -7.79 -7.48 -10.08
N SER A 51 -7.34 -8.73 -9.93
CA SER A 51 -8.19 -9.90 -10.17
C SER A 51 -9.36 -10.06 -9.19
N PHE A 52 -9.33 -9.35 -8.06
CA PHE A 52 -10.39 -9.36 -7.05
C PHE A 52 -11.20 -8.07 -6.98
N GLU A 53 -10.73 -6.99 -7.60
CA GLU A 53 -11.44 -5.71 -7.65
C GLU A 53 -12.32 -5.63 -8.90
N ASP A 54 -13.58 -5.24 -8.72
CA ASP A 54 -14.49 -5.00 -9.85
C ASP A 54 -14.11 -3.68 -10.53
N LEU A 55 -13.75 -3.74 -11.83
CA LEU A 55 -13.49 -2.54 -12.63
C LEU A 55 -14.82 -1.85 -12.97
N LYS A 56 -14.98 -0.60 -12.54
CA LYS A 56 -16.10 0.27 -12.93
C LYS A 56 -15.58 1.54 -13.59
N LEU A 57 -15.80 1.68 -14.89
CA LEU A 57 -15.33 2.85 -15.66
C LEU A 57 -16.23 4.08 -15.49
N ASP A 58 -17.46 3.86 -15.02
CA ASP A 58 -18.40 4.90 -14.61
C ASP A 58 -18.47 4.95 -13.09
N ALA A 59 -18.50 6.16 -12.52
CA ALA A 59 -18.63 6.33 -11.08
C ALA A 59 -19.96 5.75 -10.55
N TYR A 60 -19.88 5.05 -9.43
CA TYR A 60 -21.02 4.41 -8.78
C TYR A 60 -21.05 4.74 -7.28
N ASP A 61 -22.24 4.71 -6.68
CA ASP A 61 -22.41 4.78 -5.22
C ASP A 61 -22.08 3.41 -4.63
N ASP A 62 -21.15 3.37 -3.66
CA ASP A 62 -20.72 2.15 -2.99
C ASP A 62 -21.78 1.55 -2.02
N GLY A 63 -22.93 2.20 -1.91
CA GLY A 63 -24.05 1.79 -1.07
C GLY A 63 -24.03 2.42 0.32
N VAL A 64 -23.00 3.21 0.65
CA VAL A 64 -22.94 4.04 1.86
C VAL A 64 -22.81 5.53 1.55
N GLY A 65 -23.06 5.94 0.30
CA GLY A 65 -23.06 7.33 -0.14
C GLY A 65 -21.69 7.85 -0.56
N VAL A 66 -20.72 6.97 -0.83
CA VAL A 66 -19.39 7.36 -1.32
C VAL A 66 -19.26 6.98 -2.79
N TRP A 67 -19.09 8.01 -3.63
CA TRP A 67 -18.82 7.82 -5.05
C TRP A 67 -17.46 7.16 -5.26
N THR A 68 -17.45 6.11 -6.07
CA THR A 68 -16.31 5.23 -6.32
C THR A 68 -16.16 4.96 -7.81
N ILE A 69 -14.93 4.87 -8.31
CA ILE A 69 -14.62 4.60 -9.73
C ILE A 69 -13.36 3.76 -9.89
N GLY A 70 -13.15 3.17 -11.07
CA GLY A 70 -11.98 2.36 -11.40
C GLY A 70 -11.95 1.08 -10.58
N TYR A 71 -10.83 0.83 -9.90
CA TYR A 71 -10.64 -0.28 -8.97
C TYR A 71 -10.88 0.15 -7.51
N GLY A 72 -11.97 0.86 -7.22
CA GLY A 72 -12.28 1.27 -5.84
C GLY A 72 -11.72 2.64 -5.42
N THR A 73 -11.32 3.48 -6.37
CA THR A 73 -10.83 4.85 -6.09
C THR A 73 -12.00 5.75 -5.66
N THR A 74 -11.82 6.48 -4.56
CA THR A 74 -12.79 7.47 -4.04
C THR A 74 -12.24 8.91 -4.04
N VAL A 75 -10.92 9.05 -4.12
CA VAL A 75 -10.20 10.33 -4.21
C VAL A 75 -9.12 10.17 -5.26
N TYR A 76 -9.13 11.03 -6.29
CA TYR A 76 -8.13 11.03 -7.34
C TYR A 76 -6.75 11.45 -6.82
N PRO A 77 -5.66 11.19 -7.57
CA PRO A 77 -4.31 11.61 -7.20
C PRO A 77 -4.14 13.12 -6.92
N ASN A 78 -5.01 13.96 -7.50
CA ASN A 78 -5.02 15.40 -7.28
C ASN A 78 -5.78 15.83 -6.00
N GLY A 79 -6.29 14.88 -5.20
CA GLY A 79 -7.04 15.13 -3.98
C GLY A 79 -8.54 15.42 -4.18
N VAL A 80 -9.03 15.44 -5.42
CA VAL A 80 -10.45 15.63 -5.72
C VAL A 80 -11.21 14.34 -5.46
N LYS A 81 -12.33 14.42 -4.73
CA LYS A 81 -13.24 13.28 -4.53
C LYS A 81 -13.95 12.93 -5.84
N VAL A 82 -14.14 11.64 -6.10
CA VAL A 82 -14.98 11.14 -7.18
C VAL A 82 -16.40 11.67 -7.02
N LYS A 83 -17.07 11.95 -8.13
CA LYS A 83 -18.44 12.49 -8.15
C LYS A 83 -19.32 11.70 -9.11
N GLN A 84 -20.63 11.87 -8.94
CA GLN A 84 -21.62 11.36 -9.88
C GLN A 84 -21.34 11.87 -11.31
N GLY A 85 -21.36 10.95 -12.27
CA GLY A 85 -21.14 11.26 -13.68
C GLY A 85 -19.67 11.29 -14.11
N ASP A 86 -18.72 11.12 -13.18
CA ASP A 86 -17.33 10.91 -13.55
C ASP A 86 -17.19 9.60 -14.34
N THR A 87 -16.36 9.63 -15.38
CA THR A 87 -15.96 8.45 -16.15
C THR A 87 -14.44 8.39 -16.24
N CYS A 88 -13.89 7.20 -16.37
CA CYS A 88 -12.46 7.01 -16.57
C CYS A 88 -12.16 5.95 -17.63
N THR A 89 -11.01 6.07 -18.27
CA THR A 89 -10.46 5.02 -19.13
C THR A 89 -9.81 3.93 -18.28
N LEU A 90 -9.59 2.75 -18.86
CA LEU A 90 -8.80 1.69 -18.21
C LEU A 90 -7.39 2.17 -17.81
N GLY A 91 -6.77 3.05 -18.61
CA GLY A 91 -5.46 3.64 -18.29
C GLY A 91 -5.53 4.48 -17.02
N GLN A 92 -6.50 5.39 -16.96
CA GLN A 92 -6.77 6.21 -15.79
C GLN A 92 -7.11 5.38 -14.54
N ALA A 93 -7.96 4.36 -14.66
CA ALA A 93 -8.27 3.45 -13.55
C ALA A 93 -7.02 2.78 -12.97
N LYS A 94 -6.07 2.40 -13.83
CA LYS A 94 -4.77 1.84 -13.41
C LYS A 94 -3.88 2.87 -12.73
N GLU A 95 -3.86 4.11 -13.23
CA GLU A 95 -3.11 5.21 -12.60
C GLU A 95 -3.66 5.54 -11.21
N TYR A 96 -4.98 5.62 -11.07
CA TYR A 96 -5.64 5.87 -9.79
C TYR A 96 -5.35 4.75 -8.80
N PHE A 97 -5.48 3.50 -9.26
CA PHE A 97 -5.12 2.33 -8.47
C PHE A 97 -3.66 2.36 -8.01
N ALA A 98 -2.71 2.67 -8.89
CA ALA A 98 -1.29 2.76 -8.55
C ALA A 98 -1.01 3.87 -7.51
N HIS A 99 -1.72 4.99 -7.62
CA HIS A 99 -1.64 6.05 -6.61
C HIS A 99 -2.16 5.58 -5.25
N ASP A 100 -3.34 4.95 -5.21
CA ASP A 100 -3.94 4.42 -3.98
C ASP A 100 -3.07 3.32 -3.36
N LEU A 101 -2.40 2.52 -4.19
CA LEU A 101 -1.53 1.43 -3.75
C LEU A 101 -0.36 1.93 -2.89
N ASN A 102 0.21 3.10 -3.20
CA ASN A 102 1.31 3.70 -2.42
C ASN A 102 0.97 3.85 -0.93
N ARG A 103 -0.30 4.15 -0.63
CA ARG A 103 -0.79 4.28 0.74
C ARG A 103 -0.69 2.96 1.50
N PHE A 104 -1.10 1.86 0.88
CA PHE A 104 -1.07 0.52 1.48
C PHE A 104 0.34 -0.05 1.53
N GLU A 105 1.16 0.18 0.50
CA GLU A 105 2.59 -0.16 0.52
C GLU A 105 3.32 0.52 1.68
N LYS A 106 3.07 1.82 1.88
CA LYS A 106 3.64 2.56 3.01
C LYS A 106 3.17 1.98 4.34
N ALA A 107 1.89 1.65 4.48
CA ALA A 107 1.36 1.03 5.69
C ALA A 107 2.05 -0.31 6.00
N VAL A 108 2.24 -1.18 5.01
CA VAL A 108 2.94 -2.46 5.18
C VAL A 108 4.41 -2.23 5.54
N ASN A 109 5.12 -1.39 4.79
CA ASN A 109 6.54 -1.10 5.03
C ASN A 109 6.80 -0.50 6.42
N GLN A 110 5.90 0.32 6.95
CA GLN A 110 6.04 0.93 8.27
C GLN A 110 5.66 -0.03 9.41
N SER A 111 4.80 -1.01 9.14
CA SER A 111 4.22 -1.87 10.17
C SER A 111 4.97 -3.20 10.34
N VAL A 112 5.56 -3.72 9.25
CA VAL A 112 6.35 -4.95 9.27
C VAL A 112 7.76 -4.64 9.76
N LYS A 113 8.18 -5.36 10.81
CA LYS A 113 9.46 -5.15 11.52
C LYS A 113 10.49 -6.26 11.25
N VAL A 114 10.12 -7.26 10.45
CA VAL A 114 10.95 -8.41 10.09
C VAL A 114 11.22 -8.44 8.59
N SER A 115 12.28 -9.14 8.17
CA SER A 115 12.58 -9.30 6.75
C SER A 115 11.53 -10.18 6.07
N ILE A 116 10.92 -9.66 5.01
CA ILE A 116 9.98 -10.38 4.16
C ILE A 116 10.48 -10.42 2.71
N ASN A 117 10.13 -11.47 1.96
CA ASN A 117 10.38 -11.55 0.53
C ASN A 117 9.33 -10.74 -0.27
N GLN A 118 9.46 -10.71 -1.60
CA GLN A 118 8.54 -9.94 -2.44
C GLN A 118 7.11 -10.51 -2.43
N ASN A 119 6.94 -11.83 -2.48
CA ASN A 119 5.62 -12.47 -2.50
C ASN A 119 4.85 -12.21 -1.20
N GLN A 120 5.54 -12.25 -0.06
CA GLN A 120 4.99 -11.89 1.25
C GLN A 120 4.54 -10.43 1.27
N PHE A 121 5.38 -9.52 0.75
CA PHE A 121 5.00 -8.11 0.66
C PHE A 121 3.75 -7.92 -0.21
N ASP A 122 3.72 -8.50 -1.40
CA ASP A 122 2.60 -8.42 -2.33
C ASP A 122 1.29 -8.95 -1.72
N ALA A 123 1.35 -10.09 -1.02
CA ALA A 123 0.20 -10.66 -0.32
C ALA A 123 -0.30 -9.78 0.83
N LEU A 124 0.61 -9.18 1.60
CA LEU A 124 0.26 -8.26 2.69
C LEU A 124 -0.36 -6.97 2.16
N VAL A 125 0.16 -6.42 1.06
CA VAL A 125 -0.44 -5.24 0.41
C VAL A 125 -1.82 -5.57 -0.10
N SER A 126 -2.01 -6.73 -0.75
CA SER A 126 -3.34 -7.15 -1.25
C SER A 126 -4.37 -7.33 -0.13
N LEU A 127 -3.96 -7.91 0.99
CA LEU A 127 -4.81 -8.00 2.18
C LEU A 127 -5.14 -6.60 2.73
N THR A 128 -4.12 -5.76 2.90
CA THR A 128 -4.25 -4.40 3.46
C THR A 128 -5.16 -3.52 2.60
N TYR A 129 -5.08 -3.65 1.28
CA TYR A 129 -5.97 -2.99 0.34
C TYR A 129 -7.45 -3.33 0.63
N ASN A 130 -7.73 -4.60 0.91
CA ASN A 130 -9.09 -5.08 1.13
C ASN A 130 -9.66 -4.76 2.52
N ILE A 131 -8.85 -4.89 3.58
CA ILE A 131 -9.34 -4.74 4.96
C ILE A 131 -9.09 -3.34 5.53
N GLY A 132 -8.29 -2.53 4.84
CA GLY A 132 -7.86 -1.21 5.28
C GLY A 132 -6.64 -1.24 6.21
N GLU A 133 -5.95 -0.10 6.28
CA GLU A 133 -4.70 0.03 7.04
C GLU A 133 -4.85 -0.27 8.54
N GLN A 134 -5.92 0.24 9.16
CA GLN A 134 -6.09 0.12 10.61
C GLN A 134 -6.31 -1.34 11.01
N ALA A 135 -7.18 -2.03 10.27
CA ALA A 135 -7.43 -3.45 10.47
C ALA A 135 -6.16 -4.29 10.29
N PHE A 136 -5.31 -3.95 9.32
CA PHE A 136 -4.00 -4.59 9.15
C PHE A 136 -3.05 -4.32 10.31
N LYS A 137 -2.90 -3.06 10.73
CA LYS A 137 -2.02 -2.63 11.83
C LYS A 137 -2.37 -3.29 13.16
N ASP A 138 -3.66 -3.49 13.43
CA ASP A 138 -4.14 -4.11 14.66
C ASP A 138 -4.28 -5.64 14.57
N SER A 139 -3.93 -6.24 13.42
CA SER A 139 -4.18 -7.65 13.17
C SER A 139 -3.28 -8.60 13.97
N THR A 140 -3.86 -9.72 14.41
CA THR A 140 -3.09 -10.88 14.90
C THR A 140 -2.09 -11.39 13.86
N LEU A 141 -2.40 -11.22 12.56
CA LEU A 141 -1.52 -11.57 11.45
C LEU A 141 -0.20 -10.81 11.54
N LEU A 142 -0.27 -9.48 11.61
CA LEU A 142 0.91 -8.63 11.72
C LEU A 142 1.66 -8.88 13.04
N ALA A 143 0.93 -9.07 14.14
CA ALA A 143 1.52 -9.37 15.44
C ALA A 143 2.34 -10.67 15.43
N LYS A 144 1.86 -11.71 14.73
CA LYS A 144 2.59 -12.97 14.53
C LYS A 144 3.78 -12.80 13.60
N LEU A 145 3.58 -12.12 12.47
CA LEU A 145 4.66 -11.85 11.51
C LEU A 145 5.83 -11.12 12.17
N ASN A 146 5.54 -10.07 12.95
CA ASN A 146 6.57 -9.28 13.64
C ASN A 146 7.29 -10.04 14.76
N LYS A 147 6.80 -11.22 15.16
CA LYS A 147 7.50 -12.16 16.05
C LYS A 147 8.33 -13.20 15.29
N GLY A 148 8.39 -13.11 13.96
CA GLY A 148 9.01 -14.11 13.09
C GLY A 148 8.16 -15.36 12.87
N ASP A 149 6.90 -15.39 13.31
CA ASP A 149 5.97 -16.50 13.11
C ASP A 149 5.29 -16.38 11.73
N TYR A 150 6.06 -16.66 10.66
CA TYR A 150 5.58 -16.54 9.28
C TYR A 150 4.44 -17.51 8.97
N ILE A 151 4.53 -18.76 9.45
CA ILE A 151 3.49 -19.77 9.25
C ILE A 151 2.23 -19.38 10.01
N GLY A 152 2.35 -18.98 11.28
CA GLY A 152 1.19 -18.53 12.04
C GLY A 152 0.56 -17.27 11.46
N ALA A 153 1.34 -16.35 10.88
CA ALA A 153 0.82 -15.21 10.13
C ALA A 153 0.04 -15.67 8.89
N ALA A 154 0.55 -16.64 8.13
CA ALA A 154 -0.16 -17.23 6.99
C ALA A 154 -1.51 -17.84 7.40
N GLU A 155 -1.59 -18.50 8.56
CA GLU A 155 -2.84 -19.04 9.12
C GLU A 155 -3.84 -17.97 9.58
N GLN A 156 -3.47 -16.69 9.63
CA GLN A 156 -4.41 -15.61 9.94
C GLN A 156 -5.17 -15.08 8.72
N PHE A 157 -4.71 -15.32 7.48
CA PHE A 157 -5.41 -14.84 6.28
C PHE A 157 -6.89 -15.28 6.25
N PRO A 158 -7.25 -16.57 6.50
CA PRO A 158 -8.65 -17.02 6.43
C PRO A 158 -9.61 -16.36 7.43
N ARG A 159 -9.09 -15.68 8.47
CA ARG A 159 -9.91 -14.97 9.48
C ARG A 159 -10.57 -13.71 8.91
N TRP A 160 -10.04 -13.17 7.83
CA TRP A 160 -10.50 -11.95 7.15
C TRP A 160 -11.45 -12.28 5.99
N ASN A 161 -12.49 -13.09 6.27
CA ASN A 161 -13.41 -13.62 5.28
C ASN A 161 -14.87 -13.14 5.44
N LYS A 162 -15.10 -12.13 6.29
CA LYS A 162 -16.44 -11.62 6.61
C LYS A 162 -16.67 -10.20 6.10
N GLY A 163 -17.88 -9.93 5.62
CA GLY A 163 -18.41 -8.59 5.36
C GLY A 163 -19.83 -8.49 5.94
N GLY A 164 -20.15 -7.37 6.60
CA GLY A 164 -21.43 -7.24 7.33
C GLY A 164 -21.67 -8.35 8.36
N GLY A 165 -20.61 -8.87 8.99
CA GLY A 165 -20.66 -9.96 9.97
C GLY A 165 -20.83 -11.38 9.38
N LYS A 166 -21.05 -11.53 8.07
CA LYS A 166 -21.27 -12.82 7.40
C LYS A 166 -20.06 -13.25 6.58
N VAL A 167 -19.80 -14.55 6.52
CA VAL A 167 -18.73 -15.11 5.68
C VAL A 167 -19.10 -14.93 4.20
N LEU A 168 -18.18 -14.38 3.41
CA LEU A 168 -18.35 -14.16 1.98
C LEU A 168 -17.45 -15.11 1.18
N LYS A 169 -18.03 -15.89 0.28
CA LYS A 169 -17.29 -16.86 -0.55
C LYS A 169 -16.15 -16.20 -1.35
N GLY A 170 -16.38 -14.98 -1.85
CA GLY A 170 -15.36 -14.20 -2.56
C GLY A 170 -14.14 -13.90 -1.68
N LEU A 171 -14.36 -13.50 -0.43
CA LEU A 171 -13.28 -13.25 0.52
C LEU A 171 -12.57 -14.55 0.92
N VAL A 172 -13.29 -15.66 1.11
CA VAL A 172 -12.67 -16.97 1.38
C VAL A 172 -11.67 -17.34 0.27
N ARG A 173 -12.07 -17.20 -0.99
CA ARG A 173 -11.20 -17.45 -2.15
C ARG A 173 -10.01 -16.48 -2.17
N ARG A 174 -10.26 -15.18 -1.97
CA ARG A 174 -9.21 -14.15 -1.96
C ARG A 174 -8.14 -14.44 -0.90
N ARG A 175 -8.56 -14.75 0.33
CA ARG A 175 -7.66 -15.09 1.44
C ARG A 175 -6.84 -16.35 1.16
N ALA A 176 -7.40 -17.35 0.47
CA ALA A 176 -6.66 -18.55 0.10
C ALA A 176 -5.52 -18.25 -0.89
N VAL A 177 -5.78 -17.46 -1.94
CA VAL A 177 -4.76 -17.09 -2.94
C VAL A 177 -3.69 -16.16 -2.34
N GLU A 178 -4.08 -15.19 -1.51
CA GLU A 178 -3.12 -14.33 -0.80
C GLU A 178 -2.23 -15.15 0.15
N ARG A 179 -2.80 -16.12 0.90
CA ARG A 179 -2.03 -17.03 1.75
C ARG A 179 -1.05 -17.87 0.94
N GLU A 180 -1.49 -18.41 -0.19
CA GLU A 180 -0.65 -19.19 -1.09
C GLU A 180 0.53 -18.36 -1.61
N LEU A 181 0.28 -17.13 -2.06
CA LEU A 181 1.33 -16.21 -2.48
C LEU A 181 2.29 -15.92 -1.32
N PHE A 182 1.77 -15.63 -0.12
CA PHE A 182 2.59 -15.36 1.07
C PHE A 182 3.55 -16.51 1.42
N LEU A 183 3.15 -17.76 1.20
CA LEU A 183 3.96 -18.94 1.48
C LEU A 183 4.96 -19.28 0.36
N LYS A 184 4.85 -18.62 -0.80
CA LYS A 184 5.74 -18.85 -1.95
C LYS A 184 7.09 -18.17 -1.74
N LYS A 185 8.17 -18.93 -1.90
CA LYS A 185 9.55 -18.45 -1.72
C LYS A 185 10.10 -17.77 -2.96
#